data_AF-G0JN08-F1
#
_entry.id   AF-G0JN08-F1
#
_cell.length_a   1.000
_cell.length_b   1.000
_cell.length_c   1.000
_cell.angle_alpha   90.00
_cell.angle_beta   90.00
_cell.angle_gamma   90.00
#
_symmetry.space_group_name_H-M   'P 1'
#
loop_
_entity.id
_entity.type
_entity.pdbx_description
1 polymer ?
#
loop_
_entity_poly.entity_id
_entity_poly.type
_entity_poly.pdbx_seq_one_letter_code
_entity_poly.pdbx_strand_id
1 'polypeptide(L)'
;METIYTLNVRDHIMLPLIRDHFNPSSAALHREIRRLHHETVLALRTKGVNYADLRSGLTPVADKNEAGFIFDSTMAESGWYGPEAMSQALPLLDLRSTHSVLHGDLLGEDQRLIYEILCESMVLSRSFTFKHSTLLFCIYINNLSDAALARLHEGLGSYAAYVGHIPATFATRAKIYLSTTLGGAFLKFGSKVLLGHEDDRPNEENINLSPYPFGRNGYEIVSIQSTNYSLFLNFKIERPVFDPDEDDAYFSINAMSDAIIPLRECDVLLEDAKYGYLASEKLGKLTKAGLANLCRDELTAMIKSKITRNYIYNLTYMVEHDVMKFNVMLEVPRTDGGYPTRLTVALEYLPEDKLVRVITLH
;
A
#
# COMPACT_ATOMS: atom_id res chain seq x y z
N MET A 1 12.97 1.93 -19.06
CA MET A 1 11.68 1.36 -18.61
C MET A 1 11.27 2.03 -17.32
N GLU A 2 9.98 2.36 -17.16
CA GLU A 2 9.47 3.02 -15.94
C GLU A 2 9.24 1.99 -14.82
N THR A 3 9.50 2.39 -13.57
CA THR A 3 9.25 1.60 -12.36
C THR A 3 7.76 1.37 -12.18
N ILE A 4 7.32 0.15 -11.87
CA ILE A 4 5.96 -0.15 -11.42
C ILE A 4 5.94 0.04 -9.90
N TYR A 5 5.17 1.00 -9.39
CA TYR A 5 5.20 1.32 -7.96
C TYR A 5 4.53 0.26 -7.11
N THR A 6 3.39 -0.24 -7.57
CA THR A 6 2.65 -1.35 -7.00
C THR A 6 2.06 -2.16 -8.14
N LEU A 7 2.00 -3.48 -7.97
CA LEU A 7 1.21 -4.37 -8.82
C LEU A 7 0.23 -5.09 -7.93
N ASN A 8 -1.05 -4.79 -8.07
CA ASN A 8 -2.10 -5.38 -7.25
C ASN A 8 -2.71 -6.59 -7.95
N VAL A 9 -2.26 -7.78 -7.55
CA VAL A 9 -2.88 -9.05 -7.98
C VAL A 9 -3.67 -9.69 -6.85
N ARG A 10 -3.41 -9.27 -5.61
CA ARG A 10 -4.15 -9.68 -4.42
C ARG A 10 -5.65 -9.49 -4.55
N ASP A 11 -6.08 -8.30 -4.98
CA ASP A 11 -7.50 -7.95 -5.07
C ASP A 11 -7.99 -7.92 -6.53
N HIS A 12 -7.20 -8.44 -7.47
CA HIS A 12 -7.51 -8.39 -8.90
C HIS A 12 -7.15 -9.69 -9.63
N ILE A 13 -8.17 -10.42 -10.07
CA ILE A 13 -8.05 -11.81 -10.54
C ILE A 13 -7.58 -11.97 -11.99
N MET A 14 -7.46 -10.89 -12.75
CA MET A 14 -7.24 -10.97 -14.21
C MET A 14 -5.91 -11.64 -14.58
N LEU A 15 -4.79 -11.33 -13.92
CA LEU A 15 -3.50 -11.98 -14.20
C LEU A 15 -3.50 -13.48 -13.81
N PRO A 16 -3.98 -13.89 -12.62
CA PRO A 16 -4.18 -15.29 -12.27
C PRO A 16 -5.06 -16.03 -13.28
N LEU A 17 -6.19 -15.42 -13.68
CA LEU A 17 -7.10 -16.00 -14.66
C LEU A 17 -6.41 -16.22 -16.02
N ILE A 18 -5.62 -15.25 -16.49
CA ILE A 18 -4.88 -15.39 -17.74
C ILE A 18 -3.86 -16.53 -17.64
N ARG A 19 -3.09 -16.58 -16.54
CA ARG A 19 -2.11 -17.65 -16.29
C ARG A 19 -2.79 -19.01 -16.31
N ASP A 20 -3.86 -19.18 -15.54
CA ASP A 20 -4.47 -20.49 -15.31
C ASP A 20 -5.28 -20.98 -16.52
N HIS A 21 -5.90 -20.06 -17.27
CA HIS A 21 -6.72 -20.41 -18.42
C HIS A 21 -5.93 -20.56 -19.72
N PHE A 22 -5.00 -19.64 -20.00
CA PHE A 22 -4.26 -19.64 -21.27
C PHE A 22 -2.88 -20.29 -21.17
N ASN A 23 -2.40 -20.58 -19.94
CA ASN A 23 -1.08 -21.14 -19.66
C ASN A 23 0.08 -20.50 -20.46
N PRO A 24 0.17 -19.15 -20.53
CA PRO A 24 1.27 -18.46 -21.18
C PRO A 24 2.61 -18.75 -20.50
N SER A 25 3.71 -18.64 -21.24
CA SER A 25 5.05 -18.69 -20.63
C SER A 25 5.30 -17.46 -19.74
N SER A 26 6.18 -17.59 -18.75
CA SER A 26 6.60 -16.47 -17.88
C SER A 26 7.09 -15.25 -18.67
N ALA A 27 7.76 -15.47 -19.81
CA ALA A 27 8.21 -14.40 -20.70
C ALA A 27 7.03 -13.69 -21.40
N ALA A 28 5.97 -14.42 -21.75
CA ALA A 28 4.77 -13.83 -22.33
C ALA A 28 3.99 -13.02 -21.28
N LEU A 29 3.84 -13.54 -20.05
CA LEU A 29 3.23 -12.79 -18.94
C LEU A 29 4.04 -11.55 -18.57
N HIS A 30 5.37 -11.64 -18.52
CA HIS A 30 6.26 -10.49 -18.29
C HIS A 30 5.99 -9.37 -19.30
N ARG A 31 5.96 -9.71 -20.59
CA ARG A 31 5.67 -8.75 -21.67
C ARG A 31 4.27 -8.14 -21.52
N GLU A 32 3.29 -8.94 -21.14
CA GLU A 32 1.91 -8.48 -20.96
C GLU A 32 1.77 -7.51 -19.80
N ILE A 33 2.35 -7.82 -18.63
CA ILE A 33 2.37 -6.91 -17.48
C ILE A 33 3.03 -5.58 -17.85
N ARG A 34 4.15 -5.64 -18.60
CA ARG A 34 4.85 -4.44 -19.06
C ARG A 34 4.06 -3.65 -20.09
N ARG A 35 3.33 -4.30 -20.99
CA ARG A 35 2.41 -3.67 -21.95
C ARG A 35 1.30 -2.92 -21.22
N LEU A 36 0.59 -3.58 -20.30
CA LEU A 36 -0.49 -2.98 -19.52
C LEU A 36 0.00 -1.79 -18.67
N HIS A 37 1.19 -1.89 -18.08
CA HIS A 37 1.80 -0.76 -17.37
C HIS A 37 2.11 0.40 -18.31
N HIS A 38 2.67 0.13 -19.49
CA HIS A 38 2.94 1.17 -20.48
C HIS A 38 1.66 1.89 -20.91
N GLU A 39 0.57 1.16 -21.14
CA GLU A 39 -0.74 1.72 -21.46
C GLU A 39 -1.28 2.60 -20.33
N THR A 40 -1.11 2.17 -19.08
CA THR A 40 -1.46 2.96 -17.90
C THR A 40 -0.70 4.29 -17.88
N VAL A 41 0.62 4.25 -18.08
CA VAL A 41 1.47 5.44 -18.12
C VAL A 41 1.05 6.39 -19.24
N LEU A 42 0.77 5.86 -20.43
CA LEU A 42 0.33 6.66 -21.57
C LEU A 42 -1.03 7.32 -21.29
N ALA A 43 -2.01 6.58 -20.78
CA ALA A 43 -3.34 7.10 -20.44
C ALA A 43 -3.30 8.19 -19.36
N LEU A 44 -2.41 8.07 -18.38
CA LEU A 44 -2.20 9.12 -17.39
C LEU A 44 -1.51 10.35 -18.00
N ARG A 45 -0.50 10.14 -18.84
CA ARG A 45 0.27 11.22 -19.48
C ARG A 45 -0.61 12.07 -20.39
N THR A 46 -1.50 11.48 -21.17
CA THR A 46 -2.45 12.23 -22.03
C THR A 46 -3.39 13.11 -21.21
N LYS A 47 -3.62 12.76 -19.93
CA LYS A 47 -4.42 13.53 -18.96
C LYS A 47 -3.57 14.45 -18.07
N GLY A 48 -2.30 14.67 -18.41
CA GLY A 48 -1.41 15.56 -17.66
C GLY A 48 -0.99 15.03 -16.29
N VAL A 49 -1.06 13.71 -16.06
CA VAL A 49 -0.55 13.06 -14.86
C VAL A 49 0.70 12.26 -15.21
N ASN A 50 1.83 12.60 -14.61
CA ASN A 50 3.04 11.81 -14.70
C ASN A 50 3.00 10.68 -13.67
N TYR A 51 3.09 9.42 -14.12
CA TYR A 51 3.03 8.26 -13.24
C TYR A 51 4.06 8.33 -12.11
N ALA A 52 5.26 8.85 -12.39
CA ALA A 52 6.34 9.00 -11.42
C ALA A 52 5.95 9.81 -10.16
N ASP A 53 5.07 10.79 -10.33
CA ASP A 53 4.64 11.70 -9.26
C ASP A 53 3.63 11.03 -8.30
N LEU A 54 3.10 9.86 -8.68
CA LEU A 54 2.14 9.09 -7.89
C LEU A 54 2.80 8.19 -6.83
N ARG A 55 4.13 8.06 -6.85
CA ARG A 55 4.91 7.13 -6.00
C ARG A 55 4.52 7.20 -4.52
N SER A 56 4.33 8.39 -3.97
CA SER A 56 4.02 8.57 -2.55
C SER A 56 2.58 8.22 -2.18
N GLY A 57 1.68 8.01 -3.14
CA GLY A 57 0.38 7.39 -2.90
C GLY A 57 0.45 5.87 -3.04
N LEU A 58 1.33 5.35 -3.90
CA LEU A 58 1.35 3.95 -4.29
C LEU A 58 2.33 3.06 -3.53
N THR A 59 3.19 3.65 -2.69
CA THR A 59 4.17 2.90 -1.90
C THR A 59 4.20 3.36 -0.45
N PRO A 60 4.55 2.47 0.52
CA PRO A 60 4.73 2.88 1.91
C PRO A 60 5.88 3.89 2.06
N VAL A 61 5.69 4.91 2.90
CA VAL A 61 6.72 5.91 3.20
C VAL A 61 7.11 5.84 4.68
N ALA A 62 8.41 5.71 4.95
CA ALA A 62 8.93 5.37 6.29
C ALA A 62 8.63 6.41 7.37
N ASP A 63 8.60 7.70 7.02
CA ASP A 63 8.38 8.83 7.93
C ASP A 63 6.93 9.36 7.92
N LYS A 64 5.99 8.53 7.45
CA LYS A 64 4.57 8.87 7.39
C LYS A 64 3.71 7.85 8.14
N ASN A 65 2.55 8.35 8.56
CA ASN A 65 1.52 7.57 9.23
C ASN A 65 0.57 6.92 8.23
N GLU A 66 -0.02 5.82 8.65
CA GLU A 66 -1.18 5.21 7.99
C GLU A 66 -2.28 5.08 9.05
N ALA A 67 -3.54 5.34 8.71
CA ALA A 67 -4.64 5.27 9.67
C ALA A 67 -5.98 4.90 9.01
N GLY A 68 -6.79 4.11 9.73
CA GLY A 68 -8.19 3.84 9.41
C GLY A 68 -9.14 4.66 10.27
N PHE A 69 -9.89 5.58 9.68
CA PHE A 69 -10.88 6.42 10.36
C PHE A 69 -12.22 5.69 10.40
N ILE A 70 -12.76 5.48 11.61
CA ILE A 70 -13.90 4.59 11.86
C ILE A 70 -15.16 5.40 12.12
N PHE A 71 -16.25 5.01 11.46
CA PHE A 71 -17.57 5.63 11.52
C PHE A 71 -18.62 4.59 11.90
N ASP A 72 -19.50 4.92 12.85
CA ASP A 72 -20.66 4.10 13.21
C ASP A 72 -21.79 4.37 12.23
N SER A 73 -22.08 3.39 11.37
CA SER A 73 -23.11 3.53 10.33
C SER A 73 -24.52 3.65 10.90
N THR A 74 -24.76 3.26 12.16
CA THR A 74 -26.06 3.42 12.81
C THR A 74 -26.37 4.87 13.21
N MET A 75 -25.35 5.72 13.20
CA MET A 75 -25.44 7.16 13.48
C MET A 75 -25.51 8.01 12.21
N ALA A 76 -25.45 7.39 11.03
CA ALA A 76 -25.59 8.07 9.74
C ALA A 76 -27.06 8.47 9.50
N GLU A 77 -27.28 9.54 8.74
CA GLU A 77 -28.62 10.05 8.43
C GLU A 77 -29.38 9.16 7.43
N SER A 78 -28.66 8.31 6.69
CA SER A 78 -29.23 7.42 5.70
C SER A 78 -28.46 6.11 5.59
N GLY A 79 -29.03 5.13 4.87
CA GLY A 79 -28.31 3.90 4.49
C GLY A 79 -27.09 4.13 3.58
N TRP A 80 -26.87 5.36 3.10
CA TRP A 80 -25.71 5.77 2.31
C TRP A 80 -24.62 6.41 3.19
N TYR A 81 -24.24 5.71 4.26
CA TYR A 81 -23.25 6.19 5.23
C TYR A 81 -21.85 6.39 4.62
N GLY A 82 -21.49 5.63 3.59
CA GLY A 82 -20.18 5.75 2.93
C GLY A 82 -19.94 7.13 2.32
N PRO A 83 -20.81 7.63 1.42
CA PRO A 83 -20.72 9.00 0.92
C PRO A 83 -20.84 10.07 1.98
N GLU A 84 -21.64 9.85 3.03
CA GLU A 84 -21.77 10.78 4.15
C GLU A 84 -20.43 10.95 4.88
N ALA A 85 -19.82 9.84 5.31
CA ALA A 85 -18.50 9.83 5.94
C ALA A 85 -17.42 10.42 5.03
N MET A 86 -17.41 10.06 3.74
CA MET A 86 -16.44 10.59 2.78
C MET A 86 -16.61 12.09 2.55
N SER A 87 -17.84 12.61 2.58
CA SER A 87 -18.12 14.05 2.48
C SER A 87 -17.54 14.85 3.65
N GLN A 88 -17.40 14.21 4.83
CA GLN A 88 -16.72 14.82 5.97
C GLN A 88 -15.18 14.73 5.86
N ALA A 89 -14.66 13.64 5.29
CA ALA A 89 -13.22 13.41 5.17
C ALA A 89 -12.56 14.22 4.04
N LEU A 90 -13.20 14.34 2.87
CA LEU A 90 -12.63 14.98 1.68
C LEU A 90 -12.15 16.43 1.89
N PRO A 91 -12.90 17.32 2.57
CA PRO A 91 -12.45 18.69 2.85
C PRO A 91 -11.19 18.78 3.72
N LEU A 92 -10.89 17.74 4.51
CA LEU A 92 -9.78 17.73 5.47
C LEU A 92 -8.45 17.28 4.84
N LEU A 93 -8.50 16.72 3.63
CA LEU A 93 -7.32 16.32 2.86
C LEU A 93 -6.66 17.55 2.23
N ASP A 94 -5.35 17.72 2.45
CA ASP A 94 -4.59 18.84 1.88
C ASP A 94 -4.47 18.68 0.37
N LEU A 95 -4.95 19.62 -0.43
CA LEU A 95 -4.89 19.60 -1.90
C LEU A 95 -3.47 19.51 -2.51
N ARG A 96 -2.40 19.54 -1.71
CA ARG A 96 -1.01 19.34 -2.19
C ARG A 96 -0.46 17.95 -1.97
N SER A 97 -1.12 17.12 -1.16
CA SER A 97 -0.64 15.79 -0.82
C SER A 97 -0.95 14.72 -1.88
N THR A 98 -0.44 13.51 -1.67
CA THR A 98 -0.78 12.34 -2.48
C THR A 98 -1.04 11.18 -1.54
N HIS A 99 -2.21 10.55 -1.65
CA HIS A 99 -2.64 9.45 -0.78
C HIS A 99 -3.45 8.44 -1.58
N SER A 100 -3.23 7.16 -1.33
CA SER A 100 -4.24 6.16 -1.64
C SER A 100 -5.25 6.11 -0.50
N VAL A 101 -6.53 6.10 -0.89
CA VAL A 101 -7.67 5.99 0.02
C VAL A 101 -8.32 4.64 -0.23
N LEU A 102 -8.48 3.87 0.82
CA LEU A 102 -9.23 2.61 0.85
C LEU A 102 -10.42 2.76 1.77
N HIS A 103 -11.45 1.97 1.54
CA HIS A 103 -12.66 2.03 2.36
C HIS A 103 -13.41 0.71 2.37
N GLY A 104 -14.34 0.58 3.31
CA GLY A 104 -15.19 -0.59 3.43
C GLY A 104 -15.72 -0.75 4.85
N ASP A 105 -16.66 -1.67 5.00
CA ASP A 105 -17.12 -2.07 6.31
C ASP A 105 -16.08 -2.97 6.99
N LEU A 106 -16.07 -2.97 8.32
CA LEU A 106 -15.25 -3.90 9.08
C LEU A 106 -15.89 -5.30 9.05
N LEU A 107 -15.52 -6.10 8.06
CA LEU A 107 -16.03 -7.47 7.85
C LEU A 107 -15.37 -8.50 8.78
N GLY A 108 -16.02 -9.63 9.01
CA GLY A 108 -15.46 -10.78 9.72
C GLY A 108 -16.46 -11.49 10.65
N GLU A 109 -16.28 -12.79 10.85
CA GLU A 109 -17.23 -13.61 11.63
C GLU A 109 -16.92 -13.61 13.13
N ASP A 110 -15.64 -13.59 13.51
CA ASP A 110 -15.22 -13.58 14.91
C ASP A 110 -15.32 -12.18 15.52
N GLN A 111 -16.53 -11.82 15.94
CA GLN A 111 -16.85 -10.53 16.54
C GLN A 111 -16.09 -10.27 17.84
N ARG A 112 -15.72 -11.33 18.58
CA ARG A 112 -14.92 -11.19 19.81
C ARG A 112 -13.50 -10.76 19.48
N LEU A 113 -12.87 -11.45 18.52
CA LEU A 113 -11.54 -11.08 18.05
C LEU A 113 -11.50 -9.64 17.53
N ILE A 114 -12.51 -9.25 16.73
CA ILE A 114 -12.58 -7.88 16.18
C ILE A 114 -12.74 -6.87 17.31
N TYR A 115 -13.61 -7.12 18.29
CA TYR A 115 -13.76 -6.27 19.46
C TYR A 115 -12.45 -6.10 20.23
N GLU A 116 -11.72 -7.20 20.47
CA GLU A 116 -10.40 -7.15 21.13
C GLU A 116 -9.40 -6.29 20.34
N ILE A 117 -9.35 -6.44 19.01
CA ILE A 117 -8.50 -5.61 18.13
C ILE A 117 -8.84 -4.11 18.25
N LEU A 118 -10.14 -3.78 18.26
CA LEU A 118 -10.61 -2.41 18.42
C LEU A 118 -10.24 -1.83 19.78
N CYS A 119 -10.46 -2.58 20.86
CA CYS A 119 -10.09 -2.17 22.22
C CYS A 119 -8.58 -1.95 22.37
N GLU A 120 -7.76 -2.78 21.73
CA GLU A 120 -6.30 -2.68 21.79
C GLU A 120 -5.75 -1.48 21.02
N SER A 121 -6.34 -1.16 19.87
CA SER A 121 -5.68 -0.30 18.86
C SER A 121 -6.37 1.04 18.61
N MET A 122 -7.67 1.15 18.88
CA MET A 122 -8.44 2.31 18.45
C MET A 122 -8.20 3.52 19.36
N VAL A 123 -7.85 4.65 18.75
CA VAL A 123 -7.83 5.96 19.40
C VAL A 123 -9.22 6.58 19.25
N LEU A 124 -9.98 6.58 20.33
CA LEU A 124 -11.36 7.08 20.35
C LEU A 124 -11.41 8.61 20.29
N SER A 125 -12.24 9.13 19.40
CA SER A 125 -12.73 10.52 19.48
C SER A 125 -13.96 10.62 20.37
N ARG A 126 -14.73 9.53 20.50
CA ARG A 126 -15.92 9.41 21.33
C ARG A 126 -16.16 7.97 21.74
N SER A 127 -16.86 7.77 22.86
CA SER A 127 -17.33 6.45 23.26
C SER A 127 -18.51 6.00 22.39
N PHE A 128 -18.60 4.70 22.13
CA PHE A 128 -19.69 4.07 21.41
C PHE A 128 -19.92 2.66 21.95
N THR A 129 -21.09 2.08 21.65
CA THR A 129 -21.39 0.70 22.01
C THR A 129 -21.15 -0.20 20.82
N PHE A 130 -20.12 -1.05 20.90
CA PHE A 130 -19.88 -2.07 19.89
C PHE A 130 -21.06 -3.06 19.86
N LYS A 131 -21.77 -3.12 18.72
CA LYS A 131 -22.84 -4.08 18.47
C LYS A 131 -22.39 -5.18 17.52
N HIS A 132 -21.77 -4.79 16.41
CA HIS A 132 -21.24 -5.68 15.39
C HIS A 132 -20.24 -4.91 14.51
N SER A 133 -19.22 -5.57 14.00
CA SER A 133 -18.17 -4.95 13.19
C SER A 133 -18.70 -4.38 11.88
N THR A 134 -19.66 -5.04 11.23
CA THR A 134 -20.25 -4.58 9.95
C THR A 134 -21.09 -3.30 10.08
N LEU A 135 -21.32 -2.82 11.31
CA LEU A 135 -21.92 -1.50 11.57
C LEU A 135 -20.85 -0.40 11.66
N LEU A 136 -19.58 -0.74 11.45
CA LEU A 136 -18.48 0.19 11.42
C LEU A 136 -17.93 0.28 10.00
N PHE A 137 -17.94 1.49 9.46
CA PHE A 137 -17.35 1.82 8.18
C PHE A 137 -15.97 2.46 8.40
N CYS A 138 -15.00 2.12 7.57
CA CYS A 138 -13.64 2.62 7.66
C CYS A 138 -13.25 3.38 6.39
N ILE A 139 -12.59 4.53 6.58
CA ILE A 139 -11.81 5.21 5.54
C ILE A 139 -10.35 5.09 5.93
N TYR A 140 -9.57 4.30 5.20
CA TYR A 140 -8.13 4.17 5.38
C TYR A 140 -7.38 5.11 4.45
N ILE A 141 -6.35 5.77 4.98
CA ILE A 141 -5.52 6.72 4.24
C ILE A 141 -4.05 6.44 4.55
N ASN A 142 -3.24 6.26 3.50
CA ASN A 142 -1.81 6.04 3.66
C ASN A 142 -1.01 7.36 3.68
N ASN A 143 0.22 7.26 4.18
CA ASN A 143 1.25 8.30 4.09
C ASN A 143 0.84 9.71 4.58
N LEU A 144 0.09 9.78 5.67
CA LEU A 144 -0.28 11.00 6.37
C LEU A 144 0.94 11.60 7.10
N SER A 145 1.13 12.91 7.04
CA SER A 145 1.97 13.60 8.03
C SER A 145 1.26 13.63 9.39
N ASP A 146 2.01 13.87 10.47
CA ASP A 146 1.41 14.06 11.81
C ASP A 146 0.33 15.15 11.80
N ALA A 147 0.60 16.28 11.13
CA ALA A 147 -0.36 17.37 10.97
C ALA A 147 -1.61 16.97 10.16
N ALA A 148 -1.47 16.09 9.16
CA ALA A 148 -2.60 15.60 8.39
C ALA A 148 -3.46 14.61 9.19
N LEU A 149 -2.82 13.71 9.96
CA LEU A 149 -3.51 12.80 10.87
C LEU A 149 -4.30 13.58 11.95
N ALA A 150 -3.65 14.56 12.59
CA ALA A 150 -4.30 15.41 13.59
C ALA A 150 -5.50 16.17 13.00
N ARG A 151 -5.32 16.82 11.84
CA ARG A 151 -6.41 17.53 11.15
C ARG A 151 -7.60 16.63 10.82
N LEU A 152 -7.36 15.40 10.35
CA LEU A 152 -8.43 14.44 10.09
C LEU A 152 -9.13 14.02 11.38
N HIS A 153 -8.37 13.66 12.41
CA HIS A 153 -8.94 13.21 13.69
C HIS A 153 -9.77 14.30 14.37
N GLU A 154 -9.24 15.52 14.45
CA GLU A 154 -9.92 16.67 15.05
C GLU A 154 -11.10 17.15 14.21
N GLY A 155 -10.92 17.26 12.89
CA GLY A 155 -11.95 17.74 11.98
C GLY A 155 -13.14 16.78 11.86
N LEU A 156 -12.90 15.46 11.89
CA LEU A 156 -13.96 14.47 11.93
C LEU A 156 -14.65 14.39 13.29
N GLY A 157 -14.00 14.86 14.37
CA GLY A 157 -14.51 14.83 15.74
C GLY A 157 -15.89 15.47 15.91
N SER A 158 -16.24 16.48 15.11
CA SER A 158 -17.55 17.13 15.14
C SER A 158 -18.68 16.30 14.50
N TYR A 159 -18.35 15.32 13.66
CA TYR A 159 -19.34 14.50 12.97
C TYR A 159 -19.82 13.36 13.88
N ALA A 160 -21.14 13.23 14.04
CA ALA A 160 -21.74 12.38 15.06
C ALA A 160 -21.37 10.89 14.92
N ALA A 161 -21.28 10.40 13.67
CA ALA A 161 -20.93 9.03 13.38
C ALA A 161 -19.43 8.73 13.50
N TYR A 162 -18.55 9.73 13.53
CA TYR A 162 -17.11 9.49 13.65
C TYR A 162 -16.74 9.03 15.07
N VAL A 163 -16.21 7.82 15.19
CA VAL A 163 -15.93 7.19 16.48
C VAL A 163 -14.47 7.39 16.91
N GLY A 164 -13.53 7.39 15.96
CA GLY A 164 -12.10 7.45 16.23
C GLY A 164 -11.28 6.90 15.08
N HIS A 165 -9.99 6.63 15.30
CA HIS A 165 -9.13 6.04 14.27
C HIS A 165 -8.27 4.89 14.80
N ILE A 166 -7.87 4.01 13.90
CA ILE A 166 -6.95 2.90 14.15
C ILE A 166 -5.60 3.27 13.51
N PRO A 167 -4.53 3.48 14.30
CA PRO A 167 -3.19 3.62 13.76
C PRO A 167 -2.76 2.35 13.04
N ALA A 168 -2.24 2.50 11.82
CA ALA A 168 -1.85 1.42 10.92
C ALA A 168 -0.42 1.61 10.36
N THR A 169 0.38 2.48 10.97
CA THR A 169 1.77 2.75 10.54
C THR A 169 2.65 1.51 10.61
N PHE A 170 2.48 0.69 11.65
CA PHE A 170 3.30 -0.49 11.94
C PHE A 170 2.56 -1.81 11.70
N ALA A 171 3.29 -2.91 11.61
CA ALA A 171 2.73 -4.26 11.50
C ALA A 171 2.03 -4.66 12.82
N THR A 172 0.73 -4.42 12.89
CA THR A 172 -0.14 -4.76 14.04
C THR A 172 -1.28 -5.68 13.61
N ARG A 173 -1.91 -6.36 14.58
CA ARG A 173 -3.16 -7.13 14.33
C ARG A 173 -4.22 -6.27 13.66
N ALA A 174 -4.33 -5.00 14.06
CA ALA A 174 -5.29 -4.07 13.49
C ALA A 174 -4.98 -3.72 12.03
N LYS A 175 -3.71 -3.47 11.68
CA LYS A 175 -3.32 -3.24 10.27
C LYS A 175 -3.62 -4.46 9.39
N ILE A 176 -3.31 -5.66 9.89
CA ILE A 176 -3.62 -6.92 9.21
C ILE A 176 -5.13 -7.04 9.01
N TYR A 177 -5.92 -6.78 10.04
CA TYR A 177 -7.37 -6.82 9.95
C TYR A 177 -7.93 -5.84 8.88
N LEU A 178 -7.52 -4.57 8.93
CA LEU A 178 -7.93 -3.57 7.94
C LEU A 178 -7.54 -3.99 6.51
N SER A 179 -6.38 -4.61 6.33
CA SER A 179 -5.92 -5.06 5.02
C SER A 179 -6.75 -6.21 4.41
N THR A 180 -7.61 -6.85 5.19
CA THR A 180 -8.49 -7.95 4.73
C THR A 180 -9.92 -7.52 4.46
N THR A 181 -10.29 -6.31 4.87
CA THR A 181 -11.69 -5.84 4.81
C THR A 181 -11.89 -4.64 3.89
N LEU A 182 -10.82 -3.89 3.59
CA LEU A 182 -10.92 -2.64 2.84
C LEU A 182 -10.53 -2.83 1.37
N GLY A 183 -11.30 -2.20 0.48
CA GLY A 183 -11.02 -2.12 -0.95
C GLY A 183 -10.48 -0.75 -1.37
N GLY A 184 -9.86 -0.70 -2.55
CA GLY A 184 -9.40 0.54 -3.18
C GLY A 184 -10.55 1.50 -3.47
N ALA A 185 -10.52 2.71 -2.91
CA ALA A 185 -11.50 3.76 -3.20
C ALA A 185 -11.05 4.63 -4.38
N PHE A 186 -9.93 5.32 -4.18
CA PHE A 186 -9.36 6.27 -5.13
C PHE A 186 -7.92 6.60 -4.78
N LEU A 187 -7.17 7.10 -5.76
CA LEU A 187 -5.86 7.69 -5.55
C LEU A 187 -5.97 9.22 -5.64
N LYS A 188 -5.73 9.89 -4.52
CA LYS A 188 -5.70 11.34 -4.44
C LYS A 188 -4.30 11.82 -4.83
N PHE A 189 -4.20 12.73 -5.81
CA PHE A 189 -2.96 13.32 -6.28
C PHE A 189 -3.11 14.83 -6.44
N GLY A 190 -2.58 15.61 -5.50
CA GLY A 190 -2.78 17.05 -5.51
C GLY A 190 -4.28 17.40 -5.48
N SER A 191 -4.72 18.25 -6.40
CA SER A 191 -6.13 18.60 -6.61
C SER A 191 -6.85 17.65 -7.58
N LYS A 192 -6.27 16.48 -7.89
CA LYS A 192 -6.87 15.45 -8.73
C LYS A 192 -7.24 14.22 -7.91
N VAL A 193 -8.27 13.52 -8.36
CA VAL A 193 -8.62 12.19 -7.88
C VAL A 193 -8.61 11.24 -9.08
N LEU A 194 -7.82 10.18 -8.94
CA LEU A 194 -7.66 9.13 -9.92
C LEU A 194 -8.61 7.97 -9.60
N LEU A 195 -9.35 7.52 -10.63
CA LEU A 195 -10.37 6.46 -10.53
C LEU A 195 -10.26 5.47 -11.70
N GLY A 196 -10.84 4.29 -11.50
CA GLY A 196 -11.19 3.37 -12.59
C GLY A 196 -12.54 3.73 -13.22
N HIS A 197 -12.65 3.62 -14.55
CA HIS A 197 -13.92 3.58 -15.27
C HIS A 197 -14.06 2.26 -16.04
N GLU A 198 -15.24 1.98 -16.59
CA GLU A 198 -15.50 0.72 -17.31
C GLU A 198 -14.49 0.50 -18.46
N ASP A 199 -14.03 -0.74 -18.64
CA ASP A 199 -12.96 -1.07 -19.60
C ASP A 199 -13.40 -0.94 -21.07
N ASP A 200 -14.70 -0.94 -21.34
CA ASP A 200 -15.27 -0.70 -22.68
C ASP A 200 -15.35 0.78 -23.05
N ARG A 201 -15.07 1.69 -22.11
CA ARG A 201 -15.00 3.13 -22.38
C ARG A 201 -13.59 3.57 -22.78
N PRO A 202 -13.48 4.57 -23.68
CA PRO A 202 -12.19 5.15 -24.08
C PRO A 202 -11.53 5.94 -22.94
N ASN A 203 -10.19 5.84 -22.82
CA ASN A 203 -9.40 6.58 -21.83
C ASN A 203 -9.38 8.09 -22.10
N GLU A 204 -9.97 8.62 -23.17
CA GLU A 204 -10.10 10.06 -23.40
C GLU A 204 -11.09 10.71 -22.42
N GLU A 205 -12.04 9.96 -21.87
CA GLU A 205 -13.07 10.44 -20.95
C GLU A 205 -12.60 10.51 -19.49
N ASN A 206 -13.16 11.46 -18.73
CA ASN A 206 -13.01 11.53 -17.27
C ASN A 206 -14.37 11.38 -16.59
N ILE A 207 -14.56 10.28 -15.87
CA ILE A 207 -15.84 9.87 -15.31
C ILE A 207 -15.66 9.57 -13.82
N ASN A 208 -16.57 10.10 -13.01
CA ASN A 208 -16.70 9.71 -11.62
C ASN A 208 -17.81 8.65 -11.51
N LEU A 209 -17.43 7.38 -11.46
CA LEU A 209 -18.38 6.29 -11.17
C LEU A 209 -18.64 6.12 -9.66
N SER A 210 -17.85 6.77 -8.81
CA SER A 210 -18.05 6.70 -7.37
C SER A 210 -19.21 7.62 -6.93
N PRO A 211 -19.88 7.32 -5.82
CA PRO A 211 -20.89 8.20 -5.25
C PRO A 211 -20.31 9.44 -4.54
N TYR A 212 -19.00 9.69 -4.61
CA TYR A 212 -18.35 10.72 -3.81
C TYR A 212 -18.34 12.10 -4.46
N PRO A 213 -18.56 13.18 -3.68
CA PRO A 213 -18.73 14.53 -4.21
C PRO A 213 -17.39 15.26 -4.41
N PHE A 214 -16.46 14.67 -5.19
CA PHE A 214 -15.12 15.21 -5.40
C PHE A 214 -15.09 16.66 -5.90
N GLY A 215 -15.86 16.99 -6.93
CA GLY A 215 -15.89 18.34 -7.51
C GLY A 215 -16.33 19.43 -6.54
N ARG A 216 -17.24 19.12 -5.59
CA ARG A 216 -17.66 20.07 -4.55
C ARG A 216 -16.52 20.41 -3.56
N ASN A 217 -15.49 19.57 -3.52
CA ASN A 217 -14.33 19.70 -2.65
C ASN A 217 -13.07 20.17 -3.41
N GLY A 218 -13.23 20.69 -4.63
CA GLY A 218 -12.13 21.24 -5.42
C GLY A 218 -11.25 20.18 -6.12
N TYR A 219 -11.72 18.94 -6.21
CA TYR A 219 -11.02 17.88 -6.92
C TYR A 219 -11.46 17.75 -8.38
N GLU A 220 -10.49 17.71 -9.27
CA GLU A 220 -10.65 17.31 -10.66
C GLU A 220 -10.63 15.78 -10.78
N ILE A 221 -11.49 15.22 -11.62
CA ILE A 221 -11.51 13.77 -11.88
C ILE A 221 -10.57 13.44 -13.02
N VAL A 222 -9.72 12.45 -12.79
CA VAL A 222 -8.93 11.76 -13.80
C VAL A 222 -9.32 10.30 -13.72
N SER A 223 -9.81 9.70 -14.78
CA SER A 223 -10.15 8.28 -14.76
C SER A 223 -9.50 7.55 -15.93
N ILE A 224 -9.14 6.29 -15.70
CA ILE A 224 -8.66 5.37 -16.73
C ILE A 224 -9.41 4.04 -16.62
N GLN A 225 -9.31 3.18 -17.62
CA GLN A 225 -9.90 1.84 -17.61
C GLN A 225 -9.56 1.07 -16.31
N SER A 226 -10.59 0.48 -15.72
CA SER A 226 -10.60 -0.15 -14.41
C SER A 226 -9.56 -1.26 -14.25
N THR A 227 -9.29 -2.07 -15.28
CA THR A 227 -8.25 -3.09 -15.23
C THR A 227 -6.88 -2.45 -14.97
N ASN A 228 -6.53 -1.41 -15.74
CA ASN A 228 -5.26 -0.70 -15.59
C ASN A 228 -5.16 0.04 -14.25
N TYR A 229 -6.24 0.72 -13.84
CA TYR A 229 -6.31 1.37 -12.54
C TYR A 229 -6.10 0.37 -11.41
N SER A 230 -6.84 -0.74 -11.42
CA SER A 230 -6.84 -1.71 -10.33
C SER A 230 -5.50 -2.42 -10.16
N LEU A 231 -4.78 -2.67 -11.27
CA LEU A 231 -3.45 -3.29 -11.24
C LEU A 231 -2.35 -2.35 -10.75
N PHE A 232 -2.31 -1.10 -11.23
CA PHE A 232 -1.11 -0.25 -11.09
C PHE A 232 -1.30 0.99 -10.22
N LEU A 233 -2.55 1.35 -9.91
CA LEU A 233 -2.90 2.54 -9.14
C LEU A 233 -3.61 2.23 -7.81
N ASN A 234 -3.79 0.96 -7.49
CA ASN A 234 -4.37 0.53 -6.23
C ASN A 234 -3.27 0.13 -5.21
N PHE A 235 -3.25 0.85 -4.09
CA PHE A 235 -2.32 0.58 -3.00
C PHE A 235 -2.76 -0.63 -2.19
N LYS A 236 -1.82 -1.50 -1.83
CA LYS A 236 -2.05 -2.63 -0.96
C LYS A 236 -1.61 -2.30 0.46
N ILE A 237 -2.52 -2.41 1.42
CA ILE A 237 -2.14 -2.34 2.85
C ILE A 237 -1.19 -3.48 3.15
N GLU A 238 -0.09 -3.15 3.81
CA GLU A 238 0.95 -4.11 4.17
C GLU A 238 0.41 -5.16 5.16
N ARG A 239 0.53 -6.45 4.80
CA ARG A 239 0.06 -7.60 5.59
C ARG A 239 0.88 -8.85 5.31
N PRO A 240 0.89 -9.84 6.23
CA PRO A 240 1.43 -11.16 5.98
C PRO A 240 0.79 -11.82 4.74
N VAL A 241 1.59 -12.55 3.95
CA VAL A 241 1.10 -13.44 2.90
C VAL A 241 0.33 -14.59 3.56
N PHE A 242 -0.96 -14.71 3.27
CA PHE A 242 -1.75 -15.90 3.57
C PHE A 242 -1.58 -16.89 2.41
N ASP A 243 -1.69 -18.21 2.62
CA ASP A 243 -1.44 -19.25 1.59
C ASP A 243 -2.03 -19.03 0.16
N PRO A 244 -3.13 -18.25 -0.08
CA PRO A 244 -3.55 -17.87 -1.43
C PRO A 244 -2.87 -16.62 -2.05
N ASP A 245 -2.08 -15.85 -1.29
CA ASP A 245 -1.42 -14.61 -1.74
C ASP A 245 -0.04 -14.85 -2.43
N GLU A 246 0.34 -16.11 -2.73
CA GLU A 246 1.57 -16.41 -3.49
C GLU A 246 1.55 -15.80 -4.90
N ASP A 247 0.37 -15.65 -5.49
CA ASP A 247 0.20 -15.06 -6.82
C ASP A 247 0.70 -13.61 -6.86
N ASP A 248 0.44 -12.82 -5.83
CA ASP A 248 0.89 -11.43 -5.78
C ASP A 248 2.42 -11.31 -5.82
N ALA A 249 3.12 -12.18 -5.09
CA ALA A 249 4.57 -12.26 -5.13
C ALA A 249 5.07 -12.77 -6.50
N TYR A 250 4.45 -13.82 -7.03
CA TYR A 250 4.77 -14.39 -8.34
C TYR A 250 4.70 -13.33 -9.45
N PHE A 251 3.57 -12.64 -9.58
CA PHE A 251 3.38 -11.64 -10.63
C PHE A 251 4.22 -10.38 -10.40
N SER A 252 4.50 -10.01 -9.14
CA SER A 252 5.43 -8.90 -8.85
C SER A 252 6.86 -9.20 -9.30
N ILE A 253 7.33 -10.43 -9.10
CA ILE A 253 8.63 -10.89 -9.65
C ILE A 253 8.55 -10.93 -11.17
N ASN A 254 7.45 -11.47 -11.72
CA ASN A 254 7.28 -11.61 -13.15
C ASN A 254 7.20 -10.25 -13.87
N ALA A 255 6.78 -9.19 -13.19
CA ALA A 255 6.87 -7.84 -13.71
C ALA A 255 8.32 -7.41 -13.98
N MET A 256 9.29 -7.91 -13.21
CA MET A 256 10.73 -7.56 -13.36
C MET A 256 11.53 -8.57 -14.18
N SER A 257 11.14 -9.85 -14.13
CA SER A 257 11.91 -10.98 -14.67
C SER A 257 11.00 -11.96 -15.41
N ASP A 258 11.51 -12.64 -16.43
CA ASP A 258 10.87 -13.85 -16.97
C ASP A 258 11.36 -15.13 -16.28
N ALA A 259 12.50 -15.10 -15.60
CA ALA A 259 12.97 -16.13 -14.69
C ALA A 259 12.38 -15.90 -13.29
N ILE A 260 11.46 -16.79 -12.88
CA ILE A 260 10.71 -16.66 -11.63
C ILE A 260 11.14 -17.75 -10.66
N ILE A 261 11.88 -17.34 -9.63
CA ILE A 261 12.20 -18.12 -8.43
C ILE A 261 11.48 -17.48 -7.24
N PRO A 262 10.70 -18.24 -6.46
CA PRO A 262 10.04 -17.73 -5.26
C PRO A 262 11.05 -17.10 -4.28
N LEU A 263 10.74 -15.91 -3.72
CA LEU A 263 11.65 -15.22 -2.78
C LEU A 263 11.96 -16.04 -1.52
N ARG A 264 11.08 -17.00 -1.16
CA ARG A 264 11.34 -17.98 -0.09
C ARG A 264 12.52 -18.90 -0.37
N GLU A 265 12.85 -19.12 -1.64
CA GLU A 265 13.99 -19.95 -2.06
C GLU A 265 15.29 -19.15 -2.22
N CYS A 266 15.23 -17.81 -2.21
CA CYS A 266 16.42 -16.98 -2.44
C CYS A 266 17.16 -16.62 -1.14
N ASP A 267 18.48 -16.78 -1.08
CA ASP A 267 19.26 -16.28 0.07
C ASP A 267 19.41 -14.75 0.01
N VAL A 268 19.55 -14.11 1.17
CA VAL A 268 19.76 -12.66 1.25
C VAL A 268 21.26 -12.39 1.37
N LEU A 269 21.81 -11.65 0.41
CA LEU A 269 23.21 -11.25 0.39
C LEU A 269 23.36 -9.80 0.88
N LEU A 270 24.03 -9.64 2.03
CA LEU A 270 24.45 -8.36 2.56
C LEU A 270 25.99 -8.34 2.66
N GLU A 271 26.64 -7.66 1.72
CA GLU A 271 28.10 -7.57 1.65
C GLU A 271 28.70 -6.85 2.87
N ASP A 272 29.87 -7.31 3.34
CA ASP A 272 30.54 -6.77 4.53
C ASP A 272 30.88 -5.28 4.41
N ALA A 273 31.38 -4.86 3.24
CA ALA A 273 31.67 -3.46 2.98
C ALA A 273 30.40 -2.59 3.09
N LYS A 274 29.26 -3.13 2.65
CA LYS A 274 27.97 -2.43 2.72
C LYS A 274 27.41 -2.41 4.12
N TYR A 275 27.52 -3.51 4.87
CA TYR A 275 27.19 -3.52 6.30
C TYR A 275 28.06 -2.51 7.07
N GLY A 276 29.37 -2.47 6.81
CA GLY A 276 30.30 -1.51 7.39
C GLY A 276 29.97 -0.05 7.05
N TYR A 277 29.58 0.23 5.80
CA TYR A 277 29.11 1.56 5.39
C TYR A 277 27.81 1.96 6.11
N LEU A 278 26.83 1.04 6.17
CA LEU A 278 25.59 1.29 6.90
C LEU A 278 25.91 1.61 8.36
N ALA A 279 26.68 0.75 9.03
CA ALA A 279 27.10 0.94 10.40
C ALA A 279 27.82 2.28 10.63
N SER A 280 28.73 2.71 9.75
CA SER A 280 29.56 3.91 9.97
C SER A 280 28.90 5.24 9.58
N GLU A 281 28.28 5.35 8.40
CA GLU A 281 27.74 6.62 7.86
C GLU A 281 26.30 6.89 8.28
N LYS A 282 25.50 5.84 8.48
CA LYS A 282 24.13 5.97 8.99
C LYS A 282 24.04 5.80 10.52
N LEU A 283 25.16 5.72 11.23
CA LEU A 283 25.25 5.52 12.68
C LEU A 283 24.25 6.41 13.44
N GLY A 284 24.10 7.71 13.11
CA GLY A 284 23.12 8.58 13.78
C GLY A 284 21.64 8.17 13.63
N LYS A 285 21.25 7.63 12.47
CA LYS A 285 19.91 7.05 12.25
C LYS A 285 19.82 5.61 12.78
N LEU A 286 20.90 4.83 12.68
CA LEU A 286 20.96 3.45 13.15
C LEU A 286 20.98 3.32 14.68
N THR A 287 21.67 4.21 15.40
CA THR A 287 21.63 4.29 16.88
C THR A 287 20.24 4.67 17.35
N LYS A 288 19.59 5.64 16.69
CA LYS A 288 18.17 5.96 16.96
C LYS A 288 17.24 4.81 16.58
N ALA A 289 17.59 3.97 15.61
CA ALA A 289 16.77 2.86 15.15
C ALA A 289 16.95 1.54 15.93
N GLY A 290 17.80 1.50 16.95
CA GLY A 290 18.17 0.26 17.64
C GLY A 290 19.09 -0.66 16.82
N LEU A 291 19.50 -0.23 15.62
CA LEU A 291 20.33 -1.00 14.68
C LEU A 291 21.82 -1.02 15.02
N ALA A 292 22.29 -0.14 15.91
CA ALA A 292 23.69 -0.14 16.34
C ALA A 292 24.11 -1.48 16.97
N ASN A 293 23.15 -2.25 17.49
CA ASN A 293 23.38 -3.55 18.11
C ASN A 293 23.01 -4.74 17.20
N LEU A 294 22.40 -4.49 16.04
CA LEU A 294 21.98 -5.56 15.13
C LEU A 294 23.16 -6.05 14.30
N CYS A 295 23.50 -7.32 14.47
CA CYS A 295 24.54 -7.92 13.66
C CYS A 295 24.04 -8.14 12.21
N ARG A 296 25.00 -8.32 11.29
CA ARG A 296 24.70 -8.55 9.87
C ARG A 296 23.71 -9.70 9.67
N ASP A 297 23.86 -10.78 10.42
CA ASP A 297 23.05 -11.99 10.27
C ASP A 297 21.61 -11.76 10.76
N GLU A 298 21.41 -11.00 11.83
CA GLU A 298 20.08 -10.60 12.30
C GLU A 298 19.38 -9.71 11.27
N LEU A 299 20.07 -8.72 10.70
CA LEU A 299 19.50 -7.86 9.65
C LEU A 299 19.14 -8.67 8.40
N THR A 300 19.99 -9.62 8.03
CA THR A 300 19.77 -10.54 6.90
C THR A 300 18.54 -11.40 7.14
N ALA A 301 18.39 -11.96 8.35
CA ALA A 301 17.22 -12.74 8.75
C ALA A 301 15.93 -11.90 8.76
N MET A 302 16.00 -10.64 9.20
CA MET A 302 14.85 -9.72 9.15
C MET A 302 14.41 -9.41 7.71
N ILE A 303 15.37 -9.13 6.82
CA ILE A 303 15.09 -8.93 5.38
C ILE A 303 14.46 -10.19 4.80
N LYS A 304 15.06 -11.37 5.05
CA LYS A 304 14.54 -12.66 4.58
C LYS A 304 13.11 -12.92 5.06
N SER A 305 12.83 -12.68 6.33
CA SER A 305 11.48 -12.78 6.90
C SER A 305 10.51 -11.81 6.22
N LYS A 306 10.93 -10.58 5.94
CA LYS A 306 10.07 -9.58 5.29
C LYS A 306 9.74 -9.94 3.84
N ILE A 307 10.73 -10.31 3.02
CA ILE A 307 10.51 -10.63 1.59
C ILE A 307 9.68 -11.91 1.39
N THR A 308 9.64 -12.79 2.40
CA THR A 308 8.89 -14.06 2.33
C THR A 308 7.45 -13.93 2.82
N ARG A 309 7.16 -12.90 3.61
CA ARG A 309 5.86 -12.73 4.26
C ARG A 309 5.14 -11.48 3.81
N ASN A 310 5.66 -10.71 2.87
CA ASN A 310 5.05 -9.45 2.49
C ASN A 310 5.12 -9.19 0.99
N TYR A 311 4.31 -8.24 0.53
CA TYR A 311 4.40 -7.78 -0.85
C TYR A 311 5.64 -6.92 -1.07
N ILE A 312 6.07 -6.85 -2.32
CA ILE A 312 7.19 -6.03 -2.78
C ILE A 312 6.69 -4.88 -3.64
N TYR A 313 7.40 -3.75 -3.64
CA TYR A 313 7.01 -2.52 -4.35
C TYR A 313 8.20 -1.86 -5.03
N ASN A 314 7.98 -0.79 -5.82
CA ASN A 314 9.01 -0.17 -6.66
C ASN A 314 9.71 -1.17 -7.63
N LEU A 315 8.93 -1.97 -8.33
CA LEU A 315 9.39 -3.02 -9.24
C LEU A 315 10.03 -2.42 -10.49
N THR A 316 11.35 -2.57 -10.63
CA THR A 316 12.11 -1.95 -11.71
C THR A 316 13.00 -2.96 -12.41
N TYR A 317 13.02 -2.92 -13.74
CA TYR A 317 14.06 -3.59 -14.53
C TYR A 317 14.86 -2.52 -15.29
N MET A 318 16.14 -2.41 -14.97
CA MET A 318 17.07 -1.45 -15.56
C MET A 318 17.87 -2.15 -16.67
N VAL A 319 17.29 -2.20 -17.87
CA VAL A 319 17.84 -2.90 -19.04
C VAL A 319 19.31 -2.54 -19.32
N GLU A 320 19.69 -1.27 -19.18
CA GLU A 320 21.06 -0.79 -19.44
C GLU A 320 22.12 -1.40 -18.51
N HIS A 321 21.71 -1.86 -17.33
CA HIS A 321 22.59 -2.45 -16.33
C HIS A 321 22.25 -3.90 -16.02
N ASP A 322 21.21 -4.44 -16.66
CA ASP A 322 20.60 -5.72 -16.37
C ASP A 322 20.25 -5.93 -14.88
N VAL A 323 19.77 -4.87 -14.22
CA VAL A 323 19.46 -4.89 -12.78
C VAL A 323 17.95 -4.92 -12.56
N MET A 324 17.48 -5.97 -11.88
CA MET A 324 16.11 -6.09 -11.38
C MET A 324 16.07 -5.69 -9.92
N LYS A 325 15.29 -4.66 -9.56
CA LYS A 325 15.22 -4.16 -8.18
C LYS A 325 13.80 -3.94 -7.70
N PHE A 326 13.61 -4.15 -6.40
CA PHE A 326 12.38 -3.89 -5.67
C PHE A 326 12.69 -3.43 -4.25
N ASN A 327 11.67 -3.00 -3.54
CA ASN A 327 11.78 -2.53 -2.17
C ASN A 327 10.87 -3.32 -1.22
N VAL A 328 11.29 -3.35 0.05
CA VAL A 328 10.46 -3.74 1.20
C VAL A 328 10.62 -2.72 2.33
N MET A 329 9.62 -2.65 3.22
CA MET A 329 9.68 -1.83 4.44
C MET A 329 10.03 -2.71 5.64
N LEU A 330 11.19 -2.49 6.26
CA LEU A 330 11.54 -3.11 7.53
C LEU A 330 11.04 -2.27 8.71
N GLU A 331 10.69 -2.96 9.78
CA GLU A 331 10.39 -2.37 11.09
C GLU A 331 11.41 -2.92 12.08
N VAL A 332 12.29 -2.04 12.56
CA VAL A 332 13.35 -2.43 13.48
C VAL A 332 12.96 -2.07 14.90
N PRO A 333 12.87 -3.06 15.81
CA PRO A 333 12.56 -2.80 17.22
C PRO A 333 13.57 -1.84 17.84
N ARG A 334 13.08 -0.90 18.66
CA ARG A 334 13.95 -0.02 19.43
C ARG A 334 14.26 -0.64 20.78
N THR A 335 15.48 -0.41 21.27
CA THR A 335 15.92 -0.87 22.60
C THR A 335 15.26 -0.11 23.75
N ASP A 336 14.69 1.07 23.49
CA ASP A 336 14.00 1.92 24.48
C ASP A 336 12.53 1.56 24.67
N GLY A 337 12.03 0.52 23.98
CA GLY A 337 10.63 0.09 24.04
C GLY A 337 9.66 1.02 23.29
N GLY A 338 10.16 2.04 22.59
CA GLY A 338 9.36 2.89 21.71
C GLY A 338 8.92 2.18 20.42
N TYR A 339 8.14 2.89 19.60
CA TYR A 339 7.69 2.37 18.31
C TYR A 339 8.86 1.96 17.40
N PRO A 340 8.75 0.88 16.61
CA PRO A 340 9.80 0.45 15.70
C PRO A 340 10.27 1.58 14.77
N THR A 341 11.52 1.52 14.33
CA THR A 341 12.00 2.42 13.27
C THR A 341 11.76 1.78 11.91
N ARG A 342 11.08 2.49 11.02
CA ARG A 342 10.82 2.04 9.65
C ARG A 342 11.99 2.38 8.73
N LEU A 343 12.41 1.41 7.93
CA LEU A 343 13.46 1.56 6.93
C LEU A 343 13.04 0.95 5.60
N THR A 344 13.24 1.69 4.52
CA THR A 344 13.07 1.12 3.18
C THR A 344 14.35 0.44 2.74
N VAL A 345 14.28 -0.86 2.43
CA VAL A 345 15.40 -1.62 1.89
C VAL A 345 15.19 -1.79 0.40
N ALA A 346 16.16 -1.35 -0.40
CA ALA A 346 16.22 -1.62 -1.83
C ALA A 346 17.06 -2.88 -2.06
N LEU A 347 16.48 -3.80 -2.83
CA LEU A 347 16.97 -5.15 -3.04
C LEU A 347 17.09 -5.39 -4.54
N GLU A 348 18.11 -6.14 -4.93
CA GLU A 348 18.33 -6.64 -6.28
C GLU A 348 17.97 -8.11 -6.34
N TYR A 349 17.21 -8.50 -7.36
CA TYR A 349 16.81 -9.86 -7.59
C TYR A 349 17.78 -10.55 -8.56
N LEU A 350 18.40 -11.65 -8.13
CA LEU A 350 19.38 -12.42 -8.90
C LEU A 350 18.91 -13.87 -9.02
N PRO A 351 18.04 -14.19 -10.01
CA PRO A 351 17.39 -15.50 -10.10
C PRO A 351 18.37 -16.64 -10.39
N GLU A 352 19.43 -16.40 -11.16
CA GLU A 352 20.42 -17.45 -11.53
C GLU A 352 21.16 -17.99 -10.31
N ASP A 353 21.52 -17.11 -9.38
CA ASP A 353 22.22 -17.46 -8.14
C ASP A 353 21.26 -17.83 -7.00
N LYS A 354 19.94 -17.69 -7.22
CA LYS A 354 18.92 -17.72 -6.17
C LYS A 354 19.25 -16.75 -5.02
N LEU A 355 19.59 -15.51 -5.36
CA LEU A 355 19.95 -14.48 -4.40
C LEU A 355 19.06 -13.26 -4.47
N VAL A 356 18.94 -12.59 -3.33
CA VAL A 356 18.47 -11.20 -3.23
C VAL A 356 19.58 -10.38 -2.58
N ARG A 357 20.20 -9.48 -3.34
CA ARG A 357 21.31 -8.65 -2.87
C ARG A 357 20.83 -7.32 -2.32
N VAL A 358 21.33 -6.90 -1.16
CA VAL A 358 21.01 -5.59 -0.58
C VAL A 358 21.73 -4.47 -1.36
N ILE A 359 20.96 -3.56 -1.94
CA ILE A 359 21.49 -2.39 -2.65
C ILE A 359 21.73 -1.25 -1.67
N THR A 360 20.71 -0.85 -0.91
CA THR A 360 20.77 0.27 0.04
C THR A 360 19.63 0.21 1.05
N LEU A 361 19.79 0.92 2.18
CA LEU A 361 18.76 1.14 3.19
C LEU A 361 18.55 2.64 3.33
N HIS A 362 17.32 3.12 3.29
CA HIS A 362 16.98 4.55 3.32
C HIS A 362 16.59 5.05 4.71
#